data_AF-A0A328BX09-F1
#
_entry.id   AF-A0A328BX09-F1
#
_cell.length_a   1.000
_cell.length_b   1.000
_cell.length_c   1.000
_cell.angle_alpha   90.00
_cell.angle_beta   90.00
_cell.angle_gamma   90.00
#
_symmetry.space_group_name_H-M   'P 1'
#
loop_
_entity.id
_entity.type
_entity.pdbx_description
1 polymer ?
#
loop_
_entity_poly.entity_id
_entity_poly.type
_entity_poly.pdbx_seq_one_letter_code
_entity_poly.pdbx_strand_id
1 'polypeptide(L)'
;MINSSQLESNFLSILKFFKCRYAEKKELEKLLQSPSFMVNIRTIGLGYRRFFWKHLSEHCIEWRFRKSEGMSSSSKGDELAQLFSKLSYTHIYHNQKIDLQSITNISSSKSDLLAMNSLDKLVIVDSQDLIPEITEKQLNKNLSHFDSKIFHRNNETVTCDLWTGEFTWHNECGGSHHFCAARYIARHLEKQVSLTVNLEVNAIDEAVYNELFDKYDIFIISTSDSEKNNLLNETLFNLRATFISIPLNFDYFSVDKTLRKSKLIAFYRDDVRVRDIVDIFKRYKMLNCSEYFSTLLKQQRLNIEKPIY
;
A
#
# COMPACT_ATOMS: atom_id res chain seq x y z
N MET A 1 46.66 -7.27 -39.20
CA MET A 1 45.89 -8.54 -39.34
C MET A 1 45.46 -8.95 -37.95
N ILE A 2 44.16 -8.99 -37.67
CA ILE A 2 43.66 -9.55 -36.39
C ILE A 2 43.82 -11.07 -36.49
N ASN A 3 44.53 -11.67 -35.55
CA ASN A 3 44.88 -13.08 -35.55
C ASN A 3 43.60 -13.95 -35.43
N SER A 4 43.39 -14.92 -36.33
CA SER A 4 42.15 -15.71 -36.41
C SER A 4 41.83 -16.47 -35.11
N SER A 5 42.86 -16.93 -34.41
CA SER A 5 42.74 -17.58 -33.09
C SER A 5 42.22 -16.66 -31.99
N GLN A 6 42.49 -15.35 -32.08
CA GLN A 6 42.04 -14.35 -31.12
C GLN A 6 40.59 -13.92 -31.38
N LEU A 7 40.17 -13.93 -32.65
CA LEU A 7 38.77 -13.78 -33.06
C LEU A 7 37.91 -14.97 -32.61
N GLU A 8 38.40 -16.21 -32.77
CA GLU A 8 37.70 -17.42 -32.32
C GLU A 8 37.57 -17.50 -30.79
N SER A 9 38.64 -17.16 -30.05
CA SER A 9 38.61 -17.09 -28.58
C SER A 9 37.63 -16.03 -28.07
N ASN A 10 37.59 -14.85 -28.71
CA ASN A 10 36.62 -13.79 -28.40
C ASN A 10 35.19 -14.19 -28.75
N PHE A 11 34.98 -14.90 -29.86
CA PHE A 11 33.66 -15.38 -30.25
C PHE A 11 33.13 -16.44 -29.27
N LEU A 12 33.98 -17.38 -28.83
CA LEU A 12 33.62 -18.40 -27.84
C LEU A 12 33.30 -17.79 -26.46
N SER A 13 34.03 -16.75 -26.05
CA SER A 13 33.76 -16.05 -24.79
C SER A 13 32.44 -15.26 -24.84
N ILE A 14 32.13 -14.63 -25.98
CA ILE A 14 30.85 -13.98 -26.24
C ILE A 14 29.70 -15.00 -26.22
N LEU A 15 29.86 -16.14 -26.90
CA LEU A 15 28.84 -17.21 -26.91
C LEU A 15 28.60 -17.81 -25.51
N LYS A 16 29.66 -18.03 -24.72
CA LYS A 16 29.54 -18.46 -23.33
C LYS A 16 28.78 -17.44 -22.49
N PHE A 17 29.08 -16.15 -22.66
CA PHE A 17 28.37 -15.07 -21.98
C PHE A 17 26.87 -15.06 -22.30
N PHE A 18 26.51 -15.18 -23.58
CA PHE A 18 25.09 -15.24 -23.99
C PHE A 18 24.38 -16.49 -23.46
N LYS A 19 25.03 -17.66 -23.49
CA LYS A 19 24.47 -18.91 -22.94
C LYS A 19 24.23 -18.81 -21.43
N CYS A 20 25.19 -18.28 -20.66
CA CYS A 20 25.03 -18.05 -19.23
C CYS A 20 23.89 -17.09 -18.95
N ARG A 21 23.84 -15.92 -19.63
CA ARG A 21 22.77 -14.95 -19.43
C ARG A 21 21.38 -15.52 -19.78
N TYR A 22 21.29 -16.36 -20.80
CA TYR A 22 20.05 -17.04 -21.16
C TYR A 22 19.60 -18.04 -20.09
N ALA A 23 20.54 -18.81 -19.52
CA ALA A 23 20.24 -19.74 -18.43
C ALA A 23 19.76 -19.00 -17.18
N GLU A 24 20.42 -17.90 -16.79
CA GLU A 24 20.01 -17.06 -15.65
C GLU A 24 18.61 -16.45 -15.86
N LYS A 25 18.29 -16.02 -17.09
CA LYS A 25 16.94 -15.54 -17.41
C LYS A 25 15.90 -16.64 -17.21
N LYS A 26 16.18 -17.87 -17.67
CA LYS A 26 15.27 -19.00 -17.45
C LYS A 26 15.10 -19.33 -15.96
N GLU A 27 16.16 -19.22 -15.17
CA GLU A 27 16.06 -19.42 -13.72
C GLU A 27 15.19 -18.33 -13.09
N LEU A 28 15.37 -17.06 -13.49
CA LEU A 28 14.49 -15.97 -13.05
C LEU A 28 13.02 -16.25 -13.40
N GLU A 29 12.74 -16.66 -14.63
CA GLU A 29 11.38 -17.00 -15.05
C GLU A 29 10.79 -18.13 -14.19
N LYS A 30 11.57 -19.19 -13.92
CA LYS A 30 11.16 -20.31 -13.07
C LYS A 30 10.93 -19.88 -11.61
N LEU A 31 11.75 -18.96 -11.09
CA LEU A 31 11.60 -18.42 -9.74
C LEU A 31 10.30 -17.64 -9.62
N LEU A 32 10.03 -16.72 -10.55
CA LEU A 32 8.84 -15.86 -10.50
C LEU A 32 7.53 -16.59 -10.80
N GLN A 33 7.58 -17.78 -11.40
CA GLN A 33 6.41 -18.69 -11.47
C GLN A 33 5.98 -19.19 -10.08
N SER A 34 6.87 -19.16 -9.09
CA SER A 34 6.55 -19.63 -7.75
C SER A 34 5.60 -18.68 -7.04
N PRO A 35 4.55 -19.19 -6.35
CA PRO A 35 3.65 -18.36 -5.57
C PRO A 35 4.35 -17.68 -4.37
N SER A 36 5.58 -18.08 -4.00
CA SER A 36 6.34 -17.52 -2.87
C SER A 36 6.55 -16.00 -2.97
N PHE A 37 6.56 -15.44 -4.18
CA PHE A 37 6.75 -14.00 -4.41
C PHE A 37 5.44 -13.21 -4.46
N MET A 38 4.28 -13.87 -4.53
CA MET A 38 2.99 -13.20 -4.61
C MET A 38 2.67 -12.45 -3.31
N VAL A 39 2.12 -11.26 -3.46
CA VAL A 39 1.76 -10.37 -2.35
C VAL A 39 0.27 -10.11 -2.38
N ASN A 40 -0.36 -10.21 -1.21
CA ASN A 40 -1.74 -9.79 -1.02
C ASN A 40 -1.78 -8.42 -0.34
N ILE A 41 -2.16 -7.38 -1.09
CA ILE A 41 -2.29 -6.00 -0.59
C ILE A 41 -3.68 -5.71 -0.03
N ARG A 42 -4.62 -6.66 -0.07
CA ARG A 42 -5.98 -6.40 0.44
C ARG A 42 -5.93 -6.08 1.93
N THR A 43 -6.33 -4.86 2.26
CA THR A 43 -6.76 -4.51 3.62
C THR A 43 -8.08 -5.24 3.87
N ILE A 44 -8.08 -6.13 4.86
CA ILE A 44 -9.26 -6.94 5.20
C ILE A 44 -10.09 -6.15 6.22
N GLY A 45 -11.39 -6.01 5.96
CA GLY A 45 -12.38 -5.50 6.92
C GLY A 45 -12.33 -4.00 7.24
N LEU A 46 -12.87 -3.62 8.39
CA LEU A 46 -12.81 -2.28 8.99
C LEU A 46 -11.50 -2.09 9.77
N GLY A 47 -11.28 -0.89 10.31
CA GLY A 47 -10.14 -0.60 11.18
C GLY A 47 -9.14 0.34 10.56
N TYR A 48 -8.01 0.50 11.25
CA TYR A 48 -6.92 1.35 10.80
C TYR A 48 -6.33 0.86 9.47
N ARG A 49 -6.45 1.68 8.42
CA ARG A 49 -5.88 1.39 7.10
C ARG A 49 -4.36 1.58 7.14
N ARG A 50 -3.63 0.56 6.69
CA ARG A 50 -2.16 0.57 6.64
C ARG A 50 -1.68 0.41 5.20
N PHE A 51 -1.37 1.54 4.58
CA PHE A 51 -0.89 1.60 3.22
C PHE A 51 0.61 1.34 3.17
N PHE A 52 1.06 0.39 2.33
CA PHE A 52 2.46 -0.07 2.35
C PHE A 52 3.48 1.04 2.11
N TRP A 53 3.16 2.05 1.31
CA TRP A 53 4.10 3.13 0.99
C TRP A 53 4.38 4.05 2.19
N LYS A 54 3.52 4.01 3.22
CA LYS A 54 3.76 4.68 4.51
C LYS A 54 4.65 3.86 5.46
N HIS A 55 5.03 2.64 5.05
CA HIS A 55 5.78 1.68 5.86
C HIS A 55 7.08 1.22 5.16
N LEU A 56 7.57 2.01 4.21
CA LEU A 56 8.88 1.76 3.59
C LEU A 56 9.99 2.00 4.61
N SER A 57 10.97 1.11 4.65
CA SER A 57 12.15 1.28 5.48
C SER A 57 12.98 2.50 5.01
N GLU A 58 13.51 3.26 5.96
CA GLU A 58 14.55 4.27 5.68
C GLU A 58 15.83 3.64 5.13
N HIS A 59 16.03 2.34 5.40
CA HIS A 59 17.17 1.58 4.89
C HIS A 59 16.87 1.04 3.49
N CYS A 60 17.28 1.81 2.50
CA CYS A 60 17.27 1.43 1.10
C CYS A 60 18.65 0.88 0.68
N ILE A 61 18.66 -0.23 -0.06
CA ILE A 61 19.89 -0.80 -0.64
C ILE A 61 19.81 -0.71 -2.15
N GLU A 62 20.68 0.10 -2.74
CA GLU A 62 20.88 0.14 -4.18
C GLU A 62 22.05 -0.75 -4.59
N TRP A 63 21.79 -1.65 -5.55
CA TRP A 63 22.76 -2.58 -6.11
C TRP A 63 23.17 -2.12 -7.49
N ARG A 64 24.44 -1.69 -7.65
CA ARG A 64 24.99 -1.23 -8.94
C ARG A 64 26.03 -2.18 -9.49
N PHE A 65 25.92 -2.51 -10.77
CA PHE A 65 26.97 -3.25 -11.47
C PHE A 65 28.06 -2.32 -12.02
N ARG A 66 29.30 -2.43 -11.51
CA ARG A 66 30.48 -1.70 -11.98
C ARG A 66 31.46 -2.65 -12.66
N LYS A 67 31.94 -2.30 -13.87
CA LYS A 67 32.83 -3.16 -14.67
C LYS A 67 34.26 -3.27 -14.10
N SER A 68 34.73 -2.26 -13.36
CA SER A 68 36.15 -2.10 -12.96
C SER A 68 36.53 -2.76 -11.63
N GLU A 69 35.59 -3.06 -10.74
CA GLU A 69 35.85 -3.51 -9.36
C GLU A 69 35.22 -4.87 -9.02
N GLY A 70 34.44 -5.47 -9.93
CA GLY A 70 33.34 -6.34 -9.53
C GLY A 70 32.14 -5.52 -9.03
N MET A 71 31.17 -6.17 -8.39
CA MET A 71 30.05 -5.44 -7.77
C MET A 71 30.50 -4.79 -6.46
N SER A 72 30.35 -3.47 -6.33
CA SER A 72 30.64 -2.74 -5.11
C SER A 72 29.55 -1.69 -4.79
N SER A 73 29.18 -1.71 -3.50
CA SER A 73 28.47 -0.73 -2.67
C SER A 73 26.94 -0.64 -2.68
N SER A 74 26.41 -0.72 -1.45
CA SER A 74 25.15 -0.15 -1.00
C SER A 74 25.29 1.38 -0.92
N SER A 75 24.72 2.12 -1.87
CA SER A 75 24.44 3.54 -1.64
C SER A 75 23.11 3.66 -0.90
N LYS A 76 23.04 4.59 0.07
CA LYS A 76 21.77 5.12 0.56
C LYS A 76 21.09 5.83 -0.62
N GLY A 77 20.31 5.07 -1.38
CA GLY A 77 19.50 5.58 -2.48
C GLY A 77 18.27 6.27 -1.90
N ASP A 78 18.47 7.41 -1.24
CA ASP A 78 17.40 8.08 -0.49
C ASP A 78 16.33 8.68 -1.40
N GLU A 79 16.64 8.93 -2.69
CA GLU A 79 15.72 9.55 -3.63
C GLU A 79 14.41 8.78 -3.80
N LEU A 80 14.47 7.46 -4.01
CA LEU A 80 13.28 6.63 -4.20
C LEU A 80 12.37 6.67 -2.95
N ALA A 81 12.97 6.54 -1.76
CA ALA A 81 12.26 6.64 -0.50
C ALA A 81 11.67 8.04 -0.27
N GLN A 82 12.40 9.10 -0.65
CA GLN A 82 11.93 10.48 -0.58
C GLN A 82 10.74 10.73 -1.51
N LEU A 83 10.76 10.23 -2.75
CA LEU A 83 9.62 10.32 -3.66
C LEU A 83 8.40 9.61 -3.09
N PHE A 84 8.55 8.41 -2.52
CA PHE A 84 7.44 7.74 -1.84
C PHE A 84 6.91 8.51 -0.63
N SER A 85 7.78 9.16 0.15
CA SER A 85 7.35 9.98 1.30
C SER A 85 6.51 11.19 0.87
N LYS A 86 6.70 11.68 -0.35
CA LYS A 86 5.95 12.80 -0.95
C LYS A 86 4.78 12.35 -1.82
N LEU A 87 4.65 11.05 -2.10
CA LEU A 87 3.64 10.49 -3.00
C LEU A 87 2.22 10.75 -2.50
N SER A 88 2.03 10.87 -1.19
CA SER A 88 0.77 11.28 -0.60
C SER A 88 0.94 12.52 0.28
N TYR A 89 -0.02 13.43 0.21
CA TYR A 89 -0.09 14.59 1.07
C TYR A 89 -1.39 14.59 1.86
N THR A 90 -1.39 15.33 2.97
CA THR A 90 -2.54 15.50 3.85
C THR A 90 -2.86 16.98 3.96
N HIS A 91 -4.13 17.35 3.76
CA HIS A 91 -4.64 18.68 4.08
C HIS A 91 -5.60 18.59 5.26
N ILE A 92 -5.49 19.52 6.21
CA ILE A 92 -6.30 19.52 7.43
C ILE A 92 -7.29 20.67 7.37
N TYR A 93 -8.57 20.34 7.43
CA TYR A 93 -9.66 21.29 7.55
C TYR A 93 -10.22 21.24 8.98
N HIS A 94 -10.05 22.32 9.72
CA HIS A 94 -10.55 22.41 11.10
C HIS A 94 -12.06 22.69 11.15
N ASN A 95 -12.71 22.19 12.20
CA ASN A 95 -14.13 22.47 12.53
C ASN A 95 -15.10 22.22 11.36
N GLN A 96 -14.84 21.19 10.55
CA GLN A 96 -15.73 20.82 9.46
C GLN A 96 -16.98 20.16 10.00
N LYS A 97 -18.12 20.51 9.38
CA LYS A 97 -19.40 19.85 9.65
C LYS A 97 -19.56 18.70 8.68
N ILE A 98 -19.72 17.50 9.21
CA ILE A 98 -20.01 16.29 8.42
C ILE A 98 -21.23 15.58 9.01
N ASP A 99 -21.96 14.84 8.19
CA ASP A 99 -23.02 13.98 8.71
C ASP A 99 -22.42 12.71 9.34
N LEU A 100 -23.02 12.24 10.43
CA LEU A 100 -22.66 11.00 11.11
C LEU A 100 -22.59 9.80 10.15
N GLN A 101 -23.48 9.75 9.16
CA GLN A 101 -23.57 8.65 8.21
C GLN A 101 -22.46 8.68 7.15
N SER A 102 -21.84 9.85 6.92
CA SER A 102 -20.70 10.01 6.02
C SER A 102 -19.47 9.24 6.51
N ILE A 103 -19.33 9.02 7.81
CA ILE A 103 -18.25 8.20 8.37
C ILE A 103 -18.54 6.73 8.08
N THR A 104 -17.63 6.07 7.38
CA THR A 104 -17.80 4.68 6.90
C THR A 104 -16.88 3.69 7.61
N ASN A 105 -15.93 4.16 8.41
CA ASN A 105 -14.95 3.34 9.10
C ASN A 105 -14.57 3.93 10.47
N ILE A 106 -13.99 3.11 11.33
CA ILE A 106 -13.47 3.48 12.65
C ILE A 106 -12.09 2.85 12.83
N SER A 107 -11.18 3.51 13.57
CA SER A 107 -9.81 3.02 13.73
C SER A 107 -9.67 1.88 14.74
N SER A 108 -10.53 1.86 15.77
CA SER A 108 -10.39 0.98 16.94
C SER A 108 -11.73 0.47 17.44
N SER A 109 -11.79 -0.78 17.89
CA SER A 109 -12.94 -1.35 18.59
C SER A 109 -12.54 -2.55 19.44
N LYS A 110 -13.40 -2.93 20.38
CA LYS A 110 -13.27 -4.21 21.11
C LYS A 110 -13.67 -5.40 20.22
N SER A 111 -14.53 -5.16 19.23
CA SER A 111 -14.87 -6.11 18.17
C SER A 111 -13.71 -6.38 17.21
N ASP A 112 -13.73 -7.55 16.57
CA ASP A 112 -12.82 -7.87 15.47
C ASP A 112 -13.21 -7.12 14.19
N LEU A 113 -12.68 -5.91 14.05
CA LEU A 113 -12.93 -5.05 12.89
C LEU A 113 -12.50 -5.70 11.56
N LEU A 114 -11.47 -6.55 11.57
CA LEU A 114 -10.97 -7.20 10.36
C LEU A 114 -11.96 -8.23 9.82
N ALA A 115 -12.80 -8.82 10.67
CA ALA A 115 -13.86 -9.75 10.28
C ALA A 115 -15.13 -9.04 9.74
N MET A 116 -15.19 -7.71 9.82
CA MET A 116 -16.35 -6.89 9.49
C MET A 116 -16.14 -6.09 8.22
N ASN A 117 -17.14 -6.07 7.34
CA ASN A 117 -17.08 -5.34 6.05
C ASN A 117 -17.87 -4.03 6.06
N SER A 118 -18.59 -3.71 7.15
CA SER A 118 -19.34 -2.46 7.31
C SER A 118 -19.59 -2.16 8.79
N LEU A 119 -19.77 -0.88 9.13
CA LEU A 119 -20.18 -0.47 10.48
C LEU A 119 -21.56 -1.03 10.85
N ASP A 120 -22.45 -1.22 9.87
CA ASP A 120 -23.78 -1.79 10.09
C ASP A 120 -23.67 -3.26 10.56
N LYS A 121 -22.72 -4.03 9.99
CA LYS A 121 -22.46 -5.40 10.42
C LYS A 121 -21.92 -5.46 11.85
N LEU A 122 -21.12 -4.48 12.27
CA LEU A 122 -20.65 -4.37 13.66
C LEU A 122 -21.83 -4.27 14.61
N VAL A 123 -22.82 -3.42 14.28
CA VAL A 123 -24.01 -3.25 15.13
C VAL A 123 -24.83 -4.54 15.20
N ILE A 124 -25.08 -5.16 14.05
CA ILE A 124 -25.91 -6.37 13.96
C ILE A 124 -25.27 -7.55 14.68
N VAL A 125 -23.93 -7.68 14.68
CA VAL A 125 -23.26 -8.84 15.28
C VAL A 125 -22.92 -8.59 16.75
N ASP A 126 -22.43 -7.40 17.10
CA ASP A 126 -21.80 -7.14 18.39
C ASP A 126 -22.49 -6.03 19.22
N SER A 127 -23.61 -5.44 18.76
CA SER A 127 -24.25 -4.32 19.47
C SER A 127 -25.78 -4.26 19.33
N GLN A 128 -26.45 -5.40 19.17
CA GLN A 128 -27.92 -5.45 19.04
C GLN A 128 -28.63 -4.88 20.27
N ASP A 129 -28.02 -5.01 21.46
CA ASP A 129 -28.50 -4.45 22.72
C ASP A 129 -28.55 -2.91 22.72
N LEU A 130 -27.78 -2.26 21.84
CA LEU A 130 -27.78 -0.80 21.65
C LEU A 130 -28.84 -0.32 20.64
N ILE A 131 -29.48 -1.25 19.93
CA ILE A 131 -30.53 -1.00 18.94
C ILE A 131 -31.78 -1.87 19.17
N PRO A 132 -32.32 -1.98 20.40
CA PRO A 132 -33.50 -2.81 20.68
C PRO A 132 -34.72 -2.36 19.86
N GLU A 133 -34.78 -1.06 19.57
CA GLU A 133 -35.77 -0.44 18.71
C GLU A 133 -35.12 0.69 17.89
N ILE A 134 -35.61 0.92 16.67
CA ILE A 134 -35.17 2.02 15.82
C ILE A 134 -36.08 3.23 16.11
N THR A 135 -35.70 4.03 17.10
CA THR A 135 -36.46 5.22 17.53
C THR A 135 -35.56 6.42 17.80
N GLU A 136 -36.12 7.63 17.74
CA GLU A 136 -35.38 8.85 18.08
C GLU A 136 -34.90 8.85 19.53
N LYS A 137 -35.67 8.26 20.45
CA LYS A 137 -35.28 8.11 21.86
C LYS A 137 -34.00 7.29 21.98
N GLN A 138 -33.91 6.18 21.24
CA GLN A 138 -32.72 5.33 21.26
C GLN A 138 -31.54 5.98 20.55
N LEU A 139 -31.79 6.73 19.46
CA LEU A 139 -30.76 7.57 18.83
C LEU A 139 -30.15 8.55 19.83
N ASN A 140 -30.99 9.33 20.52
CA ASN A 140 -30.54 10.31 21.51
C ASN A 140 -29.77 9.66 22.67
N LYS A 141 -30.18 8.45 23.10
CA LYS A 141 -29.46 7.67 24.11
C LYS A 141 -28.04 7.33 23.66
N ASN A 142 -27.87 6.85 22.43
CA ASN A 142 -26.54 6.53 21.88
C ASN A 142 -25.68 7.78 21.64
N LEU A 143 -26.28 8.89 21.17
CA LEU A 143 -25.59 10.17 21.02
C LEU A 143 -25.12 10.75 22.36
N SER A 144 -25.85 10.49 23.45
CA SER A 144 -25.50 10.96 24.79
C SER A 144 -24.39 10.14 25.47
N HIS A 145 -23.89 9.07 24.84
CA HIS A 145 -22.87 8.22 25.45
C HIS A 145 -21.53 8.95 25.55
N PHE A 146 -20.97 9.05 26.76
CA PHE A 146 -19.80 9.88 27.04
C PHE A 146 -18.53 9.41 26.33
N ASP A 147 -18.31 8.09 26.20
CA ASP A 147 -17.10 7.58 25.55
C ASP A 147 -17.08 7.85 24.03
N SER A 148 -18.23 8.19 23.44
CA SER A 148 -18.33 8.59 22.04
C SER A 148 -18.01 10.08 21.90
N LYS A 149 -16.74 10.41 22.13
CA LYS A 149 -16.25 11.79 22.20
C LYS A 149 -16.58 12.65 20.99
N ILE A 150 -16.72 12.05 19.80
CA ILE A 150 -17.13 12.72 18.56
C ILE A 150 -18.49 13.41 18.64
N PHE A 151 -19.36 13.01 19.58
CA PHE A 151 -20.63 13.69 19.83
C PHE A 151 -20.50 14.91 20.75
N HIS A 152 -19.41 14.99 21.52
CA HIS A 152 -19.27 15.94 22.63
C HIS A 152 -18.08 16.89 22.47
N ARG A 153 -17.20 16.63 21.51
CA ARG A 153 -15.95 17.37 21.28
C ARG A 153 -15.79 17.73 19.81
N ASN A 154 -15.22 18.91 19.57
CA ASN A 154 -15.00 19.42 18.21
C ASN A 154 -13.58 19.19 17.69
N ASN A 155 -12.73 18.52 18.47
CA ASN A 155 -11.32 18.29 18.15
C ASN A 155 -11.02 16.85 17.71
N GLU A 156 -12.05 16.03 17.55
CA GLU A 156 -11.91 14.66 17.08
C GLU A 156 -11.52 14.65 15.59
N THR A 157 -10.65 13.72 15.22
CA THR A 157 -10.10 13.64 13.86
C THR A 157 -10.82 12.59 13.05
N VAL A 158 -11.22 12.98 11.84
CA VAL A 158 -11.73 12.08 10.80
C VAL A 158 -10.81 12.19 9.60
N THR A 159 -10.30 11.06 9.10
CA THR A 159 -9.56 11.03 7.84
C THR A 159 -10.48 10.71 6.68
N CYS A 160 -10.22 11.31 5.51
CA CYS A 160 -10.80 10.94 4.24
C CYS A 160 -9.66 10.59 3.27
N ASP A 161 -9.53 9.31 2.93
CA ASP A 161 -8.58 8.87 1.92
C ASP A 161 -9.25 8.97 0.55
N LEU A 162 -8.90 9.97 -0.27
CA LEU A 162 -9.63 10.23 -1.53
C LEU A 162 -9.61 9.02 -2.48
N TRP A 163 -8.56 8.20 -2.46
CA TRP A 163 -8.46 7.00 -3.29
C TRP A 163 -9.34 5.83 -2.84
N THR A 164 -9.87 5.84 -1.61
CA THR A 164 -10.91 4.88 -1.18
C THR A 164 -12.29 5.53 -1.12
N GLY A 165 -12.34 6.83 -0.82
CA GLY A 165 -13.57 7.55 -0.48
C GLY A 165 -14.11 7.18 0.90
N GLU A 166 -13.34 6.45 1.71
CA GLU A 166 -13.72 6.08 3.07
C GLU A 166 -13.42 7.23 4.03
N PHE A 167 -14.37 7.50 4.92
CA PHE A 167 -14.18 8.40 6.05
C PHE A 167 -13.95 7.56 7.30
N THR A 168 -12.80 7.71 7.94
CA THR A 168 -12.42 6.96 9.14
C THR A 168 -12.37 7.87 10.35
N TRP A 169 -13.18 7.58 11.37
CA TRP A 169 -13.03 8.23 12.67
C TRP A 169 -11.92 7.56 13.48
N HIS A 170 -10.95 8.37 13.95
CA HIS A 170 -9.86 7.91 14.79
C HIS A 170 -10.28 7.87 16.27
N ASN A 171 -11.02 6.84 16.66
CA ASN A 171 -11.61 6.73 17.99
C ASN A 171 -10.64 6.12 19.02
N GLU A 172 -9.71 6.93 19.53
CA GLU A 172 -8.66 6.47 20.45
C GLU A 172 -9.16 6.02 21.83
N CYS A 173 -10.35 6.47 22.26
CA CYS A 173 -10.83 6.32 23.64
C CYS A 173 -12.13 5.52 23.79
N GLY A 174 -12.49 4.69 22.81
CA GLY A 174 -13.72 3.87 22.86
C GLY A 174 -14.91 4.52 22.16
N GLY A 175 -16.13 4.19 22.58
CA GLY A 175 -17.37 4.71 22.00
C GLY A 175 -17.78 4.14 20.63
N SER A 176 -17.01 3.22 20.05
CA SER A 176 -17.26 2.67 18.71
C SER A 176 -18.64 2.03 18.57
N HIS A 177 -19.10 1.24 19.55
CA HIS A 177 -20.38 0.53 19.50
C HIS A 177 -21.56 1.52 19.52
N HIS A 178 -21.54 2.50 20.43
CA HIS A 178 -22.56 3.54 20.51
C HIS A 178 -22.56 4.45 19.27
N PHE A 179 -21.38 4.77 18.75
CA PHE A 179 -21.26 5.49 17.49
C PHE A 179 -21.89 4.74 16.32
N CYS A 180 -21.53 3.46 16.15
CA CYS A 180 -22.09 2.64 15.08
C CYS A 180 -23.60 2.47 15.24
N ALA A 181 -24.09 2.26 16.46
CA ALA A 181 -25.52 2.16 16.77
C ALA A 181 -26.27 3.47 16.47
N ALA A 182 -25.75 4.63 16.90
CA ALA A 182 -26.32 5.94 16.56
C ALA A 182 -26.38 6.15 15.05
N ARG A 183 -25.28 5.85 14.34
CA ARG A 183 -25.19 5.95 12.88
C ARG A 183 -26.22 5.05 12.20
N TYR A 184 -26.33 3.80 12.66
CA TYR A 184 -27.29 2.83 12.15
C TYR A 184 -28.73 3.32 12.33
N ILE A 185 -29.10 3.77 13.54
CA ILE A 185 -30.46 4.28 13.81
C ILE A 185 -30.73 5.55 12.98
N ALA A 186 -29.80 6.51 12.95
CA ALA A 186 -29.95 7.75 12.18
C ALA A 186 -30.23 7.48 10.70
N ARG A 187 -29.51 6.51 10.11
CA ARG A 187 -29.73 6.06 8.74
C ARG A 187 -31.14 5.48 8.51
N HIS A 188 -31.62 4.64 9.41
CA HIS A 188 -32.95 4.02 9.29
C HIS A 188 -34.10 4.99 9.55
N LEU A 189 -33.84 6.06 10.30
CA LEU A 189 -34.78 7.16 10.51
C LEU A 189 -34.66 8.28 9.46
N GLU A 190 -33.76 8.14 8.47
CA GLU A 190 -33.43 9.18 7.49
C GLU A 190 -33.09 10.54 8.14
N LYS A 191 -32.46 10.50 9.32
CA LYS A 191 -32.16 11.67 10.13
C LYS A 191 -30.69 12.07 9.99
N GLN A 192 -30.46 13.31 9.58
CA GLN A 192 -29.13 13.89 9.58
C GLN A 192 -28.69 14.26 11.00
N VAL A 193 -27.44 13.92 11.32
CA VAL A 193 -26.79 14.25 12.60
C VAL A 193 -25.45 14.88 12.28
N SER A 194 -25.38 16.21 12.43
CA SER A 194 -24.17 16.97 12.15
C SER A 194 -23.14 16.81 13.27
N LEU A 195 -21.93 16.43 12.89
CA LEU A 195 -20.73 16.34 13.74
C LEU A 195 -19.77 17.46 13.36
N THR A 196 -19.05 18.01 14.34
CA THR A 196 -17.95 18.95 14.09
C THR A 196 -16.63 18.25 14.32
N VAL A 197 -15.78 18.17 13.29
CA VAL A 197 -14.53 17.39 13.31
C VAL A 197 -13.37 18.16 12.70
N ASN A 198 -12.14 17.72 13.01
CA ASN A 198 -10.98 18.02 12.18
C ASN A 198 -10.93 16.98 11.05
N LEU A 199 -11.12 17.44 9.80
CA LEU A 199 -11.11 16.57 8.63
C LEU A 199 -9.72 16.58 8.00
N GLU A 200 -9.05 15.43 8.02
CA GLU A 200 -7.77 15.20 7.36
C GLU A 200 -8.02 14.54 6.00
N VAL A 201 -7.83 15.27 4.91
CA VAL A 201 -7.99 14.74 3.56
C VAL A 201 -6.64 14.28 3.03
N ASN A 202 -6.51 12.98 2.78
CA ASN A 202 -5.34 12.37 2.19
C ASN A 202 -5.52 12.18 0.70
N ALA A 203 -4.52 12.58 -0.08
CA ALA A 203 -4.53 12.48 -1.53
C ALA A 203 -3.16 12.02 -2.06
N ILE A 204 -3.17 11.33 -3.20
CA ILE A 204 -1.96 11.02 -3.96
C ILE A 204 -1.62 12.24 -4.81
N ASP A 205 -0.36 12.67 -4.75
CA ASP A 205 0.18 13.71 -5.61
C ASP A 205 0.47 13.11 -7.00
N GLU A 206 -0.28 13.58 -8.01
CA GLU A 206 -0.14 13.10 -9.37
C GLU A 206 1.19 13.49 -10.02
N ALA A 207 1.76 14.64 -9.66
CA ALA A 207 3.05 15.06 -10.19
C ALA A 207 4.16 14.16 -9.64
N VAL A 208 4.15 13.87 -8.34
CA VAL A 208 5.10 12.94 -7.71
C VAL A 208 4.89 11.51 -8.21
N TYR A 209 3.65 11.09 -8.44
CA TYR A 209 3.35 9.82 -9.10
C TYR A 209 4.03 9.72 -10.48
N ASN A 210 3.83 10.72 -11.34
CA ASN A 210 4.43 10.72 -12.67
C ASN A 210 5.95 10.72 -12.58
N GLU A 211 6.56 11.57 -11.75
CA GLU A 211 8.01 11.61 -11.54
C GLU A 211 8.56 10.23 -11.09
N LEU A 212 7.92 9.61 -10.11
CA LEU A 212 8.31 8.31 -9.57
C LEU A 212 8.25 7.20 -10.63
N PHE A 213 7.14 7.10 -11.36
CA PHE A 213 6.93 6.00 -12.30
C PHE A 213 7.48 6.28 -13.71
N ASP A 214 7.86 7.51 -14.04
CA ASP A 214 8.66 7.83 -15.23
C ASP A 214 10.13 7.42 -15.05
N LYS A 215 10.63 7.45 -13.81
CA LYS A 215 12.01 7.08 -13.50
C LYS A 215 12.20 5.60 -13.17
N TYR A 216 11.21 4.97 -12.53
CA TYR A 216 11.35 3.61 -12.00
C TYR A 216 10.22 2.66 -12.43
N ASP A 217 10.58 1.42 -12.80
CA ASP A 217 9.67 0.27 -12.80
C ASP A 217 9.75 -0.38 -11.42
N ILE A 218 8.63 -0.40 -10.67
CA ILE A 218 8.60 -0.76 -9.25
C ILE A 218 7.64 -1.92 -9.01
N PHE A 219 8.11 -2.92 -8.27
CA PHE A 219 7.34 -4.11 -7.89
C PHE A 219 7.41 -4.38 -6.39
N ILE A 220 6.37 -5.00 -5.84
CA ILE A 220 6.38 -5.56 -4.48
C ILE A 220 6.40 -7.07 -4.57
N ILE A 221 7.30 -7.69 -3.83
CA ILE A 221 7.41 -9.15 -3.76
C ILE A 221 7.46 -9.63 -2.32
N SER A 222 6.86 -10.79 -2.08
CA SER A 222 6.98 -11.48 -0.80
C SER A 222 8.38 -12.07 -0.65
N THR A 223 8.94 -11.90 0.54
CA THR A 223 10.21 -12.45 1.01
C THR A 223 9.98 -13.50 2.10
N SER A 224 8.77 -14.07 2.16
CA SER A 224 8.41 -15.09 3.17
C SER A 224 9.27 -16.35 3.05
N ASP A 225 9.76 -16.65 1.85
CA ASP A 225 10.66 -17.75 1.52
C ASP A 225 12.08 -17.19 1.34
N SER A 226 12.92 -17.32 2.37
CA SER A 226 14.24 -16.69 2.42
C SER A 226 15.21 -17.28 1.39
N GLU A 227 15.13 -18.58 1.12
CA GLU A 227 16.00 -19.26 0.15
C GLU A 227 15.74 -18.75 -1.26
N LYS A 228 14.46 -18.69 -1.67
CA LYS A 228 14.10 -18.13 -2.98
C LYS A 228 14.39 -16.64 -3.10
N ASN A 229 14.24 -15.87 -2.03
CA ASN A 229 14.61 -14.46 -2.04
C ASN A 229 16.12 -14.24 -2.20
N ASN A 230 16.95 -15.07 -1.58
CA ASN A 230 18.40 -15.04 -1.78
C ASN A 230 18.76 -15.42 -3.21
N LEU A 231 18.19 -16.51 -3.73
CA LEU A 231 18.40 -16.95 -5.10
C LEU A 231 17.93 -15.92 -6.14
N LEU A 232 16.84 -15.19 -5.87
CA LEU A 232 16.41 -14.07 -6.70
C LEU A 232 17.48 -12.97 -6.75
N ASN A 233 18.01 -12.56 -5.60
CA ASN A 233 19.07 -11.54 -5.56
C ASN A 233 20.31 -12.01 -6.32
N GLU A 234 20.75 -13.26 -6.11
CA GLU A 234 21.86 -13.89 -6.85
C GLU A 234 21.62 -13.91 -8.36
N THR A 235 20.42 -14.28 -8.79
CA THR A 235 20.05 -14.30 -10.20
C THR A 235 20.10 -12.89 -10.81
N LEU A 236 19.58 -11.87 -10.09
CA LEU A 236 19.67 -10.47 -10.53
C LEU A 236 21.12 -9.99 -10.60
N PHE A 237 21.99 -10.44 -9.69
CA PHE A 237 23.43 -10.17 -9.72
C PHE A 237 24.12 -10.80 -10.92
N ASN A 238 23.85 -12.07 -11.21
CA ASN A 238 24.41 -12.78 -12.35
C ASN A 238 23.96 -12.16 -13.68
N LEU A 239 22.74 -11.63 -13.73
CA LEU A 239 22.21 -10.87 -14.85
C LEU A 239 22.79 -9.46 -14.97
N ARG A 240 23.60 -9.02 -14.01
CA ARG A 240 24.21 -7.68 -13.92
C ARG A 240 23.17 -6.56 -13.89
N ALA A 241 22.03 -6.83 -13.26
CA ALA A 241 20.95 -5.87 -13.08
C ALA A 241 21.35 -4.79 -12.08
N THR A 242 21.01 -3.53 -12.37
CA THR A 242 21.04 -2.46 -11.37
C THR A 242 19.63 -2.34 -10.80
N PHE A 243 19.49 -2.49 -9.48
CA PHE A 243 18.18 -2.47 -8.83
C PHE A 243 18.26 -1.93 -7.41
N ILE A 244 17.14 -1.41 -6.93
CA ILE A 244 16.96 -0.91 -5.57
C ILE A 244 16.05 -1.88 -4.81
N SER A 245 16.37 -2.13 -3.55
CA SER A 245 15.57 -2.97 -2.66
C SER A 245 15.26 -2.19 -1.38
N ILE A 246 13.96 -2.07 -1.05
CA ILE A 246 13.48 -1.41 0.18
C ILE A 246 12.58 -2.38 0.95
N PRO A 247 12.96 -2.82 2.16
CA PRO A 247 12.08 -3.62 3.01
C PRO A 247 10.80 -2.87 3.41
N LEU A 248 9.69 -3.59 3.58
CA LEU A 248 8.48 -3.07 4.18
C LEU A 248 8.45 -3.40 5.68
N ASN A 249 8.36 -2.36 6.51
CA ASN A 249 8.39 -2.45 7.97
C ASN A 249 6.96 -2.51 8.52
N PHE A 250 6.38 -3.70 8.56
CA PHE A 250 5.07 -3.93 9.17
C PHE A 250 5.17 -4.82 10.40
N ASP A 251 4.93 -4.24 11.57
CA ASP A 251 4.88 -5.00 12.84
C ASP A 251 3.46 -5.39 13.25
N TYR A 252 2.50 -5.28 12.33
CA TYR A 252 1.08 -5.33 12.67
C TYR A 252 0.31 -6.51 12.09
N PHE A 253 -0.41 -7.23 12.94
CA PHE A 253 -1.24 -8.38 12.53
C PHE A 253 -2.44 -8.03 11.64
N SER A 254 -2.84 -6.76 11.57
CA SER A 254 -3.91 -6.30 10.66
C SER A 254 -3.51 -6.29 9.19
N VAL A 255 -2.26 -6.64 8.89
CA VAL A 255 -1.70 -6.71 7.54
C VAL A 255 -1.43 -8.17 7.19
N ASP A 256 -1.77 -8.55 5.95
CA ASP A 256 -1.55 -9.89 5.42
C ASP A 256 -0.10 -10.36 5.65
N LYS A 257 0.06 -11.64 6.01
CA LYS A 257 1.37 -12.23 6.33
C LYS A 257 2.38 -12.07 5.18
N THR A 258 1.92 -12.17 3.92
CA THR A 258 2.77 -12.02 2.74
C THR A 258 3.26 -10.58 2.58
N LEU A 259 2.41 -9.59 2.87
CA LEU A 259 2.81 -8.17 2.82
C LEU A 259 3.71 -7.79 3.99
N ARG A 260 3.53 -8.38 5.18
CA ARG A 260 4.44 -8.16 6.32
C ARG A 260 5.87 -8.60 6.05
N LYS A 261 6.04 -9.67 5.28
CA LYS A 261 7.33 -10.18 4.84
C LYS A 261 7.49 -9.90 3.36
N SER A 262 7.57 -8.62 3.01
CA SER A 262 7.76 -8.22 1.62
C SER A 262 8.77 -7.09 1.50
N LYS A 263 9.25 -6.89 0.28
CA LYS A 263 10.12 -5.79 -0.08
C LYS A 263 9.67 -5.21 -1.40
N LEU A 264 9.98 -3.94 -1.58
CA LEU A 264 9.92 -3.25 -2.84
C LEU A 264 11.22 -3.51 -3.61
N ILE A 265 11.10 -3.86 -4.89
CA ILE A 265 12.20 -3.87 -5.85
C ILE A 265 11.91 -2.83 -6.92
N ALA A 266 12.86 -1.93 -7.17
CA ALA A 266 12.77 -0.94 -8.23
C ALA A 266 13.93 -1.08 -9.21
N PHE A 267 13.62 -0.84 -10.48
CA PHE A 267 14.55 -0.82 -11.60
C PHE A 267 14.48 0.55 -12.27
N TYR A 268 15.62 1.11 -12.66
CA TYR A 268 15.64 2.36 -13.43
C TYR A 268 15.15 2.11 -14.85
N ARG A 269 14.22 2.93 -15.35
CA ARG A 269 13.62 2.74 -16.70
C ARG A 269 14.59 3.05 -17.84
N ASP A 270 15.58 3.91 -17.59
CA ASP A 270 16.63 4.26 -18.54
C ASP A 270 17.70 3.15 -18.72
N ASP A 271 17.80 2.22 -17.76
CA ASP A 271 18.73 1.10 -17.84
C ASP A 271 18.23 0.02 -18.82
N VAL A 272 18.79 0.02 -20.02
CA VAL A 272 18.47 -0.96 -21.07
C VAL A 272 18.70 -2.41 -20.61
N ARG A 273 19.62 -2.65 -19.67
CA ARG A 273 20.00 -4.01 -19.24
C ARG A 273 18.91 -4.71 -18.45
N VAL A 274 18.03 -3.96 -17.80
CA VAL A 274 16.96 -4.49 -16.93
C VAL A 274 15.61 -4.54 -17.61
N ARG A 275 15.45 -4.01 -18.84
CA ARG A 275 14.18 -4.06 -19.59
C ARG A 275 13.61 -5.47 -19.70
N ASP A 276 14.42 -6.43 -20.15
CA ASP A 276 14.00 -7.83 -20.25
C ASP A 276 13.62 -8.43 -18.88
N ILE A 277 14.25 -7.97 -17.80
CA ILE A 277 13.97 -8.43 -16.43
C ILE A 277 12.61 -7.87 -15.98
N VAL A 278 12.38 -6.58 -16.20
CA VAL A 278 11.10 -5.92 -15.93
C VAL A 278 9.97 -6.59 -16.70
N ASP A 279 10.19 -6.94 -17.97
CA ASP A 279 9.20 -7.66 -18.79
C ASP A 279 8.89 -9.05 -18.23
N ILE A 280 9.88 -9.74 -17.67
CA ILE A 280 9.68 -11.01 -16.97
C ILE A 280 8.83 -10.78 -15.70
N PHE A 281 9.12 -9.76 -14.88
CA PHE A 281 8.31 -9.43 -13.69
C PHE A 281 6.85 -9.13 -14.05
N LYS A 282 6.62 -8.34 -15.11
CA LYS A 282 5.27 -8.02 -15.63
C LYS A 282 4.56 -9.27 -16.13
N ARG A 283 5.23 -10.12 -16.90
CA ARG A 283 4.68 -11.37 -17.44
C ARG A 283 4.18 -12.32 -16.35
N TYR A 284 4.93 -12.42 -15.25
CA TYR A 284 4.56 -13.26 -14.10
C TYR A 284 3.68 -12.55 -13.07
N LYS A 285 3.10 -11.39 -13.43
CA LYS A 285 2.10 -10.67 -12.62
C LYS A 285 2.60 -10.34 -11.22
N MET A 286 3.89 -10.04 -11.09
CA MET A 286 4.40 -9.43 -9.86
C MET A 286 3.66 -8.11 -9.63
N LEU A 287 3.41 -7.77 -8.36
CA LEU A 287 2.59 -6.63 -8.04
C LEU A 287 3.26 -5.34 -8.48
N ASN A 288 2.76 -4.76 -9.57
CA ASN A 288 3.30 -3.55 -10.19
C ASN A 288 2.73 -2.31 -9.49
N CYS A 289 3.60 -1.52 -8.87
CA CYS A 289 3.20 -0.32 -8.15
C CYS A 289 2.60 0.75 -9.08
N SER A 290 3.08 0.87 -10.32
CA SER A 290 2.53 1.87 -11.26
C SER A 290 1.06 1.61 -11.55
N GLU A 291 0.70 0.35 -11.81
CA GLU A 291 -0.68 -0.08 -12.06
C GLU A 291 -1.55 0.07 -10.80
N TYR A 292 -1.01 -0.33 -9.65
CA TYR A 292 -1.68 -0.17 -8.36
C TYR A 292 -2.04 1.29 -8.09
N PHE A 293 -1.07 2.21 -8.15
CA PHE A 293 -1.31 3.63 -7.89
C PHE A 293 -2.13 4.30 -9.00
N SER A 294 -2.04 3.85 -10.26
CA SER A 294 -2.92 4.35 -11.33
C SER A 294 -4.40 4.08 -11.02
N THR A 295 -4.69 2.92 -10.42
CA THR A 295 -6.04 2.56 -9.99
C THR A 295 -6.51 3.46 -8.85
N LEU A 296 -5.63 3.73 -7.89
CA LEU A 296 -5.92 4.65 -6.79
C LEU A 296 -6.15 6.09 -7.26
N LEU A 297 -5.33 6.61 -8.19
CA LEU A 297 -5.50 7.93 -8.79
C LEU A 297 -6.81 8.04 -9.56
N LYS A 298 -7.16 7.02 -10.34
CA LYS A 298 -8.47 6.96 -11.01
C LYS A 298 -9.61 7.04 -10.01
N GLN A 299 -9.54 6.29 -8.92
CA GLN A 299 -10.58 6.30 -7.89
C GLN A 299 -10.63 7.64 -7.13
N GLN A 300 -9.47 8.25 -6.88
CA GLN A 300 -9.35 9.58 -6.28
C GLN A 300 -10.06 10.64 -7.13
N ARG A 301 -9.81 10.68 -8.45
CA ARG A 301 -10.50 11.61 -9.36
C ARG A 301 -12.02 11.44 -9.31
N LEU A 302 -12.49 10.19 -9.35
CA LEU A 302 -13.92 9.89 -9.22
C LEU A 302 -14.52 10.34 -7.89
N ASN A 303 -13.75 10.25 -6.80
CA ASN A 303 -14.24 10.65 -5.48
C ASN A 303 -14.18 12.17 -5.25
N ILE A 304 -13.27 12.88 -5.93
CA ILE A 304 -13.25 14.36 -5.94
C ILE A 304 -14.47 14.91 -6.67
N GLU A 305 -14.89 14.27 -7.76
CA GLU A 305 -16.05 14.68 -8.56
C GLU A 305 -17.40 14.35 -7.90
N LYS A 306 -17.42 13.49 -6.88
CA LYS A 306 -18.65 13.17 -6.15
C LYS A 306 -19.05 14.34 -5.25
N PRO A 307 -20.31 14.82 -5.33
CA PRO A 307 -20.83 15.72 -4.33
C PRO A 307 -20.83 15.00 -2.97
N ILE A 308 -20.32 15.67 -1.94
CA ILE A 308 -20.48 15.24 -0.56
C ILE A 308 -21.93 15.56 -0.20
N TYR A 309 -22.81 14.54 -0.28
CA TYR A 309 -24.19 14.62 0.18
C TYR A 309 -24.29 14.23 1.65
#